data_AF-A0A961IX82-F1
#
_entry.id   AF-A0A961IX82-F1
#
_cell.length_a   1.000
_cell.length_b   1.000
_cell.length_c   1.000
_cell.angle_alpha   90.00
_cell.angle_beta   90.00
_cell.angle_gamma   90.00
#
_symmetry.space_group_name_H-M   'P 1'
#
loop_
_entity.id
_entity.type
_entity.pdbx_description
1 polymer ?
#
loop_
_entity_poly.entity_id
_entity_poly.type
_entity_poly.pdbx_seq_one_letter_code
_entity_poly.pdbx_strand_id
1 'polypeptide(L)'
;MSGAGNTLSAWGDYLDGELARVRRVAVTVYPDWVEFAPAEGAPVVWRADELREVPDQAERSGILLARAGDPLARLAIADTAIAGALRANAPGLTRKPPVEHKGRIAGWALGAVASVALIIFVLVPLMANQLATLLPPEGERALG
;
A
#
# COMPACT_ATOMS: atom_id res chain seq x y z
N MET A 1 -15.77 31.82 -2.63
CA MET A 1 -17.06 31.44 -2.04
C MET A 1 -16.81 31.09 -0.58
N SER A 2 -17.40 31.87 0.32
CA SER A 2 -17.16 31.86 1.76
C SER A 2 -17.86 30.66 2.41
N GLY A 3 -17.08 29.80 3.06
CA GLY A 3 -17.55 28.70 3.89
C GLY A 3 -16.88 28.77 5.25
N ALA A 4 -17.37 29.67 6.12
CA ALA A 4 -16.99 29.73 7.53
C ALA A 4 -17.62 28.57 8.31
N GLY A 5 -17.30 27.33 7.93
CA GLY A 5 -17.67 26.12 8.64
C GLY A 5 -16.41 25.50 9.24
N ASN A 6 -16.20 25.72 10.54
CA ASN A 6 -15.16 25.08 11.37
C ASN A 6 -13.80 24.84 10.68
N THR A 7 -13.22 25.90 10.13
CA THR A 7 -11.85 25.83 9.62
C THR A 7 -10.87 25.79 10.78
N LEU A 8 -10.20 24.65 10.98
CA LEU A 8 -9.12 24.52 11.96
C LEU A 8 -7.78 24.76 11.28
N SER A 9 -6.93 25.58 11.90
CA SER A 9 -5.59 25.88 11.40
C SER A 9 -4.55 25.35 12.36
N ALA A 10 -3.55 24.63 11.86
CA ALA A 10 -2.41 24.18 12.63
C ALA A 10 -1.16 24.12 11.77
N TRP A 11 -0.06 23.72 12.41
CA TRP A 11 1.17 23.37 11.74
C TRP A 11 1.29 21.86 11.63
N GLY A 12 1.80 21.40 10.50
CA GLY A 12 2.08 20.00 10.26
C GLY A 12 3.42 19.80 9.57
N ASP A 13 3.87 18.56 9.56
CA ASP A 13 5.09 18.13 8.89
C ASP A 13 4.71 17.28 7.68
N TYR A 14 5.03 17.78 6.49
CA TYR A 14 4.72 17.15 5.20
C TYR A 14 5.96 16.44 4.65
N LEU A 15 5.75 15.21 4.20
CA LEU A 15 6.70 14.38 3.47
C LEU A 15 6.08 14.10 2.10
N ASP A 16 6.79 14.45 1.04
CA ASP A 16 6.30 14.32 -0.35
C ASP A 16 6.47 12.91 -0.94
N GLY A 17 7.26 12.05 -0.29
CA GLY A 17 7.53 10.69 -0.78
C GLY A 17 8.60 10.60 -1.87
N GLU A 18 9.06 11.72 -2.41
CA GLU A 18 10.11 11.79 -3.44
C GLU A 18 11.46 12.22 -2.86
N LEU A 19 11.42 13.15 -1.91
CA LEU A 19 12.57 13.68 -1.20
C LEU A 19 12.50 13.22 0.25
N ALA A 20 13.63 12.75 0.79
CA ALA A 20 13.77 12.44 2.21
C ALA A 20 13.89 13.72 3.06
N ARG A 21 12.98 14.69 2.87
CA ARG A 21 12.95 15.97 3.60
C ARG A 21 11.57 16.20 4.19
N VAL A 22 11.53 16.38 5.51
CA VAL A 22 10.35 16.85 6.22
C VAL A 22 10.22 18.36 6.02
N ARG A 23 9.04 18.82 5.59
CA ARG A 23 8.74 20.25 5.40
C ARG A 23 7.65 20.68 6.37
N ARG A 24 7.93 21.71 7.16
CA ARG A 24 6.92 22.34 8.01
C ARG A 24 5.93 23.10 7.13
N VAL A 25 4.65 22.74 7.21
CA VAL A 25 3.56 23.32 6.40
C VAL A 25 2.49 23.91 7.31
N ALA A 26 1.90 25.02 6.88
CA ALA A 26 0.66 25.51 7.47
C ALA A 26 -0.46 24.63 6.92
N VAL A 27 -1.30 24.08 7.81
CA VAL A 27 -2.40 23.18 7.49
C VAL A 27 -3.71 23.86 7.85
N THR A 28 -4.64 23.84 6.92
CA THR A 28 -6.00 24.32 7.07
C THR A 28 -6.96 23.17 6.77
N VAL A 29 -7.69 22.77 7.79
CA VAL A 29 -8.65 21.66 7.72
C VAL A 29 -10.03 22.21 7.49
N TYR A 30 -10.65 21.78 6.39
CA TYR A 30 -12.04 22.03 6.04
C TYR A 30 -12.87 20.76 6.27
N PRO A 31 -14.21 20.85 6.25
CA PRO A 31 -15.07 19.66 6.42
C PRO A 31 -14.81 18.56 5.37
N ASP A 32 -14.58 18.96 4.11
CA ASP A 32 -14.50 18.03 2.96
C ASP A 32 -13.08 17.90 2.37
N TRP A 33 -12.12 18.72 2.79
CA TRP A 33 -10.73 18.67 2.32
C TRP A 33 -9.76 19.26 3.33
N VAL A 34 -8.48 18.95 3.15
CA VAL A 34 -7.36 19.55 3.89
C VAL A 34 -6.49 20.26 2.87
N GLU A 35 -6.19 21.51 3.14
CA GLU A 35 -5.25 22.31 2.37
C GLU A 35 -4.00 22.54 3.21
N PHE A 36 -2.82 22.41 2.61
CA PHE A 36 -1.57 22.76 3.27
C PHE A 36 -0.57 23.30 2.27
N ALA A 37 0.21 24.29 2.71
CA ALA A 37 1.20 24.94 1.87
C ALA A 37 2.58 24.95 2.57
N PRO A 38 3.65 24.52 1.88
CA PRO A 38 5.00 24.82 2.32
C PRO A 38 5.27 26.33 2.20
N ALA A 39 6.20 26.84 3.01
CA ALA A 39 6.60 28.25 2.98
C ALA A 39 7.06 28.71 1.58
N GLU A 40 7.66 27.78 0.83
CA GLU A 40 8.04 27.96 -0.57
C GLU A 40 7.44 26.82 -1.40
N GLY A 41 6.34 27.09 -2.10
CA GLY A 41 5.71 26.13 -3.01
C GLY A 41 4.23 26.41 -3.28
N ALA A 42 3.63 25.56 -4.11
CA ALA A 42 2.20 25.60 -4.37
C ALA A 42 1.42 24.95 -3.21
N PRO A 43 0.20 25.46 -2.91
CA PRO A 43 -0.68 24.81 -1.96
C PRO A 43 -1.09 23.42 -2.47
N VAL A 44 -1.06 22.45 -1.58
CA VAL A 44 -1.49 21.07 -1.82
C VAL A 44 -2.85 20.87 -1.17
N VAL A 45 -3.78 20.28 -1.91
CA VAL A 45 -5.14 20.01 -1.44
C VAL A 45 -5.40 18.52 -1.49
N TRP A 46 -5.77 17.93 -0.36
CA TRP A 46 -6.20 16.54 -0.24
C TRP A 46 -7.67 16.50 0.13
N ARG A 47 -8.48 15.75 -0.62
CA ARG A 47 -9.90 15.61 -0.31
C ARG A 47 -10.13 14.58 0.80
N ALA A 48 -11.21 14.73 1.56
CA ALA A 48 -11.52 13.85 2.70
C ALA A 48 -11.70 12.38 2.31
N ASP A 49 -12.14 12.10 1.09
CA ASP A 49 -12.25 10.75 0.52
C ASP A 49 -10.89 10.14 0.13
N GLU A 50 -9.87 10.97 -0.06
CA GLU A 50 -8.47 10.59 -0.31
C GLU A 50 -7.68 10.43 0.99
N LEU A 51 -8.13 11.00 2.12
CA LEU A 51 -7.40 10.92 3.40
C LEU A 51 -7.44 9.53 4.01
N ARG A 52 -6.28 9.02 4.43
CA ARG A 52 -6.13 7.76 5.17
C ARG A 52 -5.31 7.98 6.43
N GLU A 53 -5.81 7.52 7.57
CA GLU A 53 -5.07 7.54 8.83
C GLU A 53 -4.08 6.35 8.85
N VAL A 54 -2.83 6.64 9.19
CA VAL A 54 -1.80 5.63 9.41
C VAL A 54 -1.84 5.21 10.89
N PRO A 55 -2.29 3.97 11.20
CA PRO A 55 -2.63 3.57 12.57
C PRO A 55 -1.43 3.35 13.51
N ASP A 56 -0.21 3.27 12.99
CA ASP A 56 0.99 2.92 13.76
C ASP A 56 1.79 4.17 14.14
N GLN A 57 1.35 4.87 15.20
CA GLN A 57 2.08 6.01 15.77
C GLN A 57 2.42 5.72 17.23
N ALA A 58 3.71 5.80 17.56
CA ALA A 58 4.24 5.64 18.93
C ALA A 58 3.78 6.77 19.88
N GLU A 59 3.31 7.90 19.33
CA GLU A 59 2.83 9.06 20.08
C GLU A 59 1.32 9.27 19.80
N ARG A 60 0.48 9.13 20.83
CA ARG A 60 -1.00 9.16 20.69
C ARG A 60 -1.60 10.57 20.55
N SER A 61 -0.77 11.61 20.58
CA SER A 61 -1.21 13.01 20.61
C SER A 61 -1.42 13.62 19.22
N GLY A 62 -1.09 12.92 18.14
CA GLY A 62 -1.22 13.43 16.77
C GLY A 62 -2.06 12.55 15.83
N ILE A 63 -2.09 12.96 14.57
CA ILE A 63 -2.58 12.17 13.45
C ILE A 63 -1.56 12.18 12.31
N LEU A 64 -1.32 11.01 11.72
CA LEU A 64 -0.53 10.87 10.50
C LEU A 64 -1.47 10.51 9.36
N LEU A 65 -1.55 11.38 8.37
CA LEU A 65 -2.37 11.22 7.19
C LEU A 65 -1.50 10.77 6.01
N ALA A 66 -2.02 9.84 5.22
CA ALA A 66 -1.51 9.47 3.91
C ALA A 66 -2.57 9.71 2.84
N ARG A 67 -2.14 9.89 1.59
CA ARG A 67 -3.06 10.06 0.47
C ARG A 67 -3.42 8.72 -0.17
N ALA A 68 -4.70 8.52 -0.47
CA ALA A 68 -5.16 7.38 -1.25
C ALA A 68 -4.54 7.43 -2.66
N GLY A 69 -3.89 6.33 -3.08
CA GLY A 69 -3.17 6.25 -4.35
C GLY A 69 -1.71 6.70 -4.28
N ASP A 70 -1.30 7.39 -3.20
CA ASP A 70 0.09 7.78 -2.96
C ASP A 70 0.44 7.61 -1.47
N PRO A 71 0.82 6.39 -1.04
CA PRO A 71 1.13 6.09 0.36
C PRO A 71 2.48 6.65 0.83
N LEU A 72 3.28 7.21 -0.08
CA LEU A 72 4.57 7.81 0.25
C LEU A 72 4.40 9.26 0.73
N ALA A 73 3.43 9.99 0.18
CA ALA A 73 3.08 11.31 0.65
C ALA A 73 2.37 11.24 2.02
N ARG A 74 2.97 11.89 3.03
CA ARG A 74 2.50 11.85 4.42
C ARG A 74 2.41 13.24 5.04
N LEU A 75 1.36 13.48 5.82
CA LEU A 75 1.16 14.71 6.56
C LEU A 75 0.97 14.37 8.04
N ALA A 76 1.92 14.76 8.88
CA ALA A 76 1.85 14.60 10.33
C ALA A 76 1.33 15.89 10.97
N ILE A 77 0.32 15.78 11.82
CA ILE A 77 -0.26 16.92 12.57
C ILE A 77 -0.25 16.54 14.05
N ALA A 78 0.46 17.31 14.87
CA ALA A 78 0.63 17.07 16.30
C ALA A 78 -0.46 17.74 17.18
N ASP A 79 -1.66 17.94 16.62
CA ASP A 79 -2.79 18.61 17.29
C ASP A 79 -3.94 17.61 17.52
N THR A 80 -4.25 17.37 18.79
CA THR A 80 -5.29 16.42 19.21
C THR A 80 -6.71 16.87 18.86
N ALA A 81 -6.97 18.18 18.86
CA ALA A 81 -8.28 18.73 18.52
C ALA A 81 -8.54 18.56 17.02
N ILE A 82 -7.54 18.80 16.19
CA ILE A 82 -7.62 18.54 14.74
C ILE A 82 -7.72 17.05 14.46
N ALA A 83 -6.94 16.21 15.15
CA ALA A 83 -7.04 14.76 14.99
C ALA A 83 -8.45 14.25 15.33
N GLY A 84 -9.08 14.77 16.39
CA GLY A 84 -10.46 14.46 16.75
C GLY A 84 -11.47 14.92 15.71
N ALA A 85 -11.34 16.17 15.23
CA ALA A 85 -12.21 16.73 14.20
C ALA A 85 -12.12 15.96 12.87
N LEU A 86 -10.91 15.58 12.44
CA LEU A 86 -10.70 14.77 11.24
C LEU A 86 -11.37 13.40 11.39
N ARG A 87 -11.12 12.68 12.49
CA ARG A 87 -11.75 11.37 12.76
C ARG A 87 -13.27 11.43 12.79
N ALA A 88 -13.86 12.56 13.23
CA ALA A 88 -15.30 12.77 13.25
C ALA A 88 -15.89 13.11 11.86
N ASN A 89 -15.18 13.90 11.05
CA ASN A 89 -15.70 14.44 9.79
C ASN A 89 -15.35 13.63 8.54
N ALA A 90 -14.27 12.83 8.56
CA ALA A 90 -13.83 12.07 7.40
C ALA A 90 -14.01 10.54 7.60
N PRO A 91 -15.18 9.98 7.25
CA PRO A 91 -15.47 8.55 7.43
C PRO A 91 -14.55 7.62 6.61
N GLY A 92 -13.85 8.17 5.59
CA GLY A 92 -12.87 7.45 4.78
C GLY A 92 -11.50 7.24 5.44
N LEU A 93 -11.22 7.89 6.58
CA LEU A 93 -9.90 7.87 7.24
C LEU A 93 -9.42 6.46 7.59
N THR A 94 -10.31 5.61 8.08
CA THR A 94 -9.98 4.23 8.50
C THR A 94 -10.13 3.21 7.35
N ARG A 95 -10.56 3.64 6.17
CA ARG A 95 -10.85 2.75 5.04
C ARG A 95 -9.54 2.20 4.48
N LYS A 96 -9.36 0.87 4.53
CA LYS A 96 -8.18 0.22 3.95
C LYS A 96 -8.04 0.59 2.45
N PRO A 97 -6.81 0.87 1.96
CA PRO A 97 -6.59 1.11 0.55
C PRO A 97 -7.12 -0.08 -0.25
N PRO A 98 -7.86 0.14 -1.35
CA PRO A 98 -8.17 -0.95 -2.27
C PRO A 98 -6.84 -1.51 -2.77
N VAL A 99 -6.64 -2.81 -2.56
CA VAL A 99 -5.48 -3.53 -3.10
C VAL A 99 -5.64 -3.53 -4.62
N GLU A 100 -4.89 -2.68 -5.30
CA GLU A 100 -4.86 -2.65 -6.76
C GLU A 100 -4.29 -3.97 -7.30
N HIS A 101 -4.69 -4.34 -8.51
CA HIS A 101 -4.16 -5.50 -9.24
C HIS A 101 -4.38 -6.91 -8.63
N LYS A 102 -5.40 -7.11 -7.77
CA LYS A 102 -5.74 -8.46 -7.25
C LYS A 102 -5.82 -9.54 -8.34
N GLY A 103 -6.46 -9.22 -9.47
CA GLY A 103 -6.60 -10.14 -10.59
C GLY A 103 -5.26 -10.47 -11.26
N ARG A 104 -4.34 -9.50 -11.35
CA ARG A 104 -2.99 -9.72 -11.89
C ARG A 104 -2.17 -10.59 -10.94
N ILE A 105 -2.23 -10.32 -9.63
CA ILE A 105 -1.55 -11.13 -8.60
C ILE A 105 -2.08 -12.58 -8.64
N ALA A 106 -3.40 -12.76 -8.75
CA ALA A 106 -4.01 -14.08 -8.91
C ALA A 106 -3.56 -14.78 -10.21
N GLY A 107 -3.44 -14.04 -11.31
CA GLY A 107 -2.90 -14.54 -12.57
C GLY A 107 -1.45 -15.03 -12.46
N TRP A 108 -0.58 -14.27 -11.79
CA TRP A 108 0.80 -14.68 -11.51
C TRP A 108 0.86 -15.93 -10.62
N ALA A 109 0.04 -15.99 -9.57
CA ALA A 109 -0.04 -17.15 -8.70
C ALA A 109 -0.47 -18.41 -9.46
N LEU A 110 -1.50 -18.29 -10.31
CA LEU A 110 -1.96 -19.40 -11.14
C LEU A 110 -0.89 -19.85 -12.15
N GLY A 111 -0.20 -18.91 -12.79
CA GLY A 111 0.91 -19.20 -13.70
C GLY A 111 2.06 -19.95 -13.01
N ALA A 112 2.41 -19.53 -11.79
CA ALA A 112 3.43 -20.22 -10.99
C ALA A 112 3.02 -21.66 -10.64
N VAL A 113 1.77 -21.86 -10.19
CA VAL A 113 1.23 -23.20 -9.87
C VAL A 113 1.19 -24.09 -11.11
N ALA A 114 0.74 -23.56 -12.24
CA ALA A 114 0.70 -24.29 -13.50
C ALA A 114 2.10 -24.72 -13.97
N SER A 115 3.10 -23.84 -13.82
CA SER A 115 4.50 -24.16 -14.14
C SER A 115 5.04 -25.30 -13.28
N VAL A 116 4.81 -25.25 -11.96
CA VAL A 116 5.22 -26.33 -11.04
C VAL A 116 4.52 -27.65 -11.39
N ALA A 117 3.21 -27.61 -11.66
CA ALA A 117 2.45 -28.80 -12.05
C ALA A 117 2.98 -29.41 -13.36
N LEU A 118 3.29 -28.57 -14.36
CA LEU A 118 3.86 -29.03 -15.63
C LEU A 118 5.20 -29.76 -15.42
N ILE A 119 6.08 -29.20 -14.58
CA ILE A 119 7.37 -29.83 -14.29
C ILE A 119 7.18 -31.19 -13.61
N ILE A 120 6.32 -31.26 -12.58
CA ILE A 120 6.13 -32.49 -11.80
C ILE A 120 5.41 -33.58 -12.62
N PHE A 121 4.36 -33.22 -13.37
CA PHE A 121 3.50 -34.21 -14.03
C PHE A 121 3.87 -34.48 -15.48
N VAL A 122 4.69 -33.65 -16.12
CA VAL A 122 5.11 -33.86 -17.52
C VAL A 122 6.59 -34.10 -17.61
N LEU A 123 7.41 -33.21 -17.03
CA LEU A 123 8.86 -33.29 -17.21
C LEU A 123 9.45 -34.49 -16.46
N VAL A 124 9.06 -34.71 -15.19
CA VAL A 124 9.56 -35.85 -14.40
C VAL A 124 9.18 -37.20 -15.04
N PRO A 125 7.93 -37.47 -15.46
CA PRO A 125 7.59 -38.74 -16.11
C PRO A 125 8.28 -38.93 -17.46
N LEU A 126 8.46 -37.85 -18.23
CA LEU A 126 9.17 -37.92 -19.51
C LEU A 126 10.64 -38.34 -19.30
N MET A 127 11.29 -37.81 -18.26
CA MET A 127 12.65 -38.24 -17.87
C MET A 127 12.68 -39.67 -17.33
N ALA A 128 11.66 -40.07 -16.55
CA ALA A 128 11.55 -41.44 -16.04
C ALA A 128 11.41 -42.48 -17.17
N ASN A 129 10.60 -42.19 -18.21
CA ASN A 129 10.46 -43.05 -19.38
C ASN A 129 11.78 -43.18 -20.17
N GLN A 130 12.60 -42.14 -20.21
CA GLN A 130 13.91 -42.20 -20.86
C GLN A 130 14.89 -43.10 -20.09
N LEU A 131 14.88 -43.06 -18.75
CA LEU A 131 15.70 -43.96 -17.93
C LEU A 131 15.22 -45.42 -17.98
N ALA A 132 13.92 -45.65 -18.07
CA ALA A 132 13.36 -47.00 -18.25
C ALA A 132 13.82 -47.66 -19.56
N THR A 133 14.04 -46.86 -20.61
CA THR A 133 14.52 -47.35 -21.92
C THR A 133 16.02 -47.67 -21.91
N LEU A 134 16.77 -47.13 -20.94
CA LEU A 134 18.21 -47.35 -20.78
C LEU A 134 18.53 -48.50 -19.81
N LEU A 135 17.54 -49.13 -19.18
CA LEU A 135 17.74 -50.30 -18.34
C LEU A 135 17.73 -51.55 -19.25
N PRO A 136 18.89 -52.16 -19.55
CA PRO A 136 18.92 -53.36 -20.36
C PRO A 136 18.34 -54.52 -19.52
N PRO A 137 17.57 -55.44 -20.13
CA PRO A 137 17.10 -56.66 -19.45
C PRO A 137 18.25 -57.61 -19.02
N GLU A 138 19.51 -57.22 -19.22
CA GLU A 138 20.70 -58.01 -18.89
C GLU A 138 21.06 -57.98 -17.40
N GLY A 139 20.53 -57.03 -16.62
CA GLY A 139 20.72 -56.97 -15.16
C GLY A 139 20.08 -58.12 -14.38
N GLU A 140 19.11 -58.83 -14.97
CA GLU A 140 18.46 -59.99 -14.34
C GLU A 140 19.24 -61.30 -14.54
N ARG A 141 20.22 -61.36 -15.46
CA ARG A 141 21.02 -62.58 -15.70
C ARG A 141 22.23 -62.74 -14.78
N ALA A 142 22.56 -61.73 -13.97
CA ALA A 142 23.69 -61.78 -13.03
C ALA A 142 23.29 -62.17 -11.59
N LEU A 143 22.00 -62.41 -11.34
CA LEU A 143 21.44 -62.75 -10.02
C LEU A 143 20.72 -64.11 -9.99
N GLY A 144 20.85 -64.90 -11.07
CA GLY A 144 20.52 -66.33 -11.10
C GLY A 144 21.76 -67.18 -10.87
#